data_AF-A0A127CNV7-F1
#
_entry.id   AF-A0A127CNV7-F1
#
_cell.length_a   1.000
_cell.length_b   1.000
_cell.length_c   1.000
_cell.angle_alpha   90.00
_cell.angle_beta   90.00
_cell.angle_gamma   90.00
#
_symmetry.space_group_name_H-M   'P 1'
#
loop_
_entity.id
_entity.type
_entity.pdbx_description
1 polymer ?
#
loop_
_entity_poly.entity_id
_entity_poly.type
_entity_poly.pdbx_seq_one_letter_code
_entity_poly.pdbx_strand_id
1 'polypeptide(L)'
;MALEEQGKVQPGLTLKGLRHTVATILREMGKDYASIQLVLGQNTEAMARHYSRRADMREQTTGAMADFEAEVNRRKTKNVKPE
;
A
#
# COMPACT_ATOMS: atom_id res chain seq x y z
N MET A 1 -0.12 -13.42 -33.58
CA MET A 1 1.07 -12.96 -32.83
C MET A 1 0.67 -12.63 -31.42
N ALA A 2 1.37 -13.20 -30.44
CA ALA A 2 1.14 -12.91 -29.03
C ALA A 2 1.48 -11.45 -28.72
N LEU A 3 0.87 -10.87 -27.69
CA LEU A 3 1.14 -9.48 -27.27
C LEU A 3 2.62 -9.29 -26.88
N GLU A 4 3.28 -10.36 -26.41
CA GLU A 4 4.71 -10.40 -26.08
C GLU A 4 5.59 -10.18 -27.32
N GLU A 5 5.28 -10.84 -28.44
CA GLU A 5 6.01 -10.69 -29.72
C GLU A 5 5.87 -9.27 -30.29
N GLN A 6 4.81 -8.55 -29.92
CA GLN A 6 4.57 -7.17 -30.32
C GLN A 6 5.22 -6.15 -29.37
N GLY A 7 5.92 -6.59 -28.32
CA GLY A 7 6.53 -5.71 -27.32
C GLY A 7 5.52 -4.91 -26.48
N LYS A 8 4.23 -5.25 -26.54
CA LYS A 8 3.15 -4.54 -25.83
C LYS A 8 3.04 -4.96 -24.37
N VAL A 9 3.62 -6.10 -24.00
CA VAL A 9 3.66 -6.64 -22.64
C VAL A 9 5.02 -7.26 -22.35
N GLN A 10 5.43 -7.29 -21.09
CA GLN A 10 6.68 -7.93 -20.67
C GLN A 10 6.59 -9.47 -20.74
N PRO A 11 7.71 -10.18 -21.00
CA PRO A 11 7.74 -11.64 -21.03
C PRO A 11 7.25 -12.25 -19.71
N GLY A 12 6.33 -13.22 -19.79
CA GLY A 12 5.79 -13.89 -18.61
C GLY A 12 4.67 -13.13 -17.90
N LEU A 13 4.11 -12.08 -18.52
CA LEU A 13 2.95 -11.38 -17.99
C LEU A 13 1.72 -12.30 -18.05
N THR A 14 1.27 -12.76 -16.88
CA THR A 14 0.01 -13.48 -16.72
C THR A 14 -1.05 -12.61 -16.06
N LEU A 15 -2.34 -12.91 -16.27
CA LEU A 15 -3.46 -12.23 -15.58
C LEU A 15 -3.30 -12.27 -14.04
N LYS A 16 -2.77 -13.38 -13.52
CA LYS A 16 -2.44 -13.53 -12.10
C LYS A 16 -1.30 -12.61 -11.67
N GLY A 17 -0.23 -12.53 -12.49
CA GLY A 17 0.90 -11.63 -12.26
C GLY A 17 0.45 -10.17 -12.23
N LEU A 18 -0.41 -9.76 -13.15
CA LEU A 18 -0.96 -8.40 -13.20
C LEU A 18 -1.75 -8.05 -11.93
N ARG A 19 -2.54 -8.99 -11.38
CA ARG A 19 -3.28 -8.79 -10.12
C ARG A 19 -2.34 -8.57 -8.92
N HIS A 20 -1.23 -9.32 -8.84
CA HIS A 20 -0.20 -9.09 -7.81
C HIS A 20 0.48 -7.74 -7.97
N THR A 21 0.85 -7.38 -9.19
CA THR A 21 1.53 -6.11 -9.47
C THR A 21 0.63 -4.92 -9.13
N VAL A 22 -0.63 -4.94 -9.58
CA VAL A 22 -1.58 -3.87 -9.29
C VAL A 22 -1.84 -3.75 -7.78
N ALA A 23 -2.03 -4.87 -7.06
CA ALA A 23 -2.21 -4.84 -5.61
C ALA A 23 -1.00 -4.26 -4.87
N THR A 24 0.20 -4.63 -5.30
CA THR A 24 1.47 -4.14 -4.74
C THR A 24 1.59 -2.63 -4.92
N ILE A 25 1.43 -2.14 -6.17
CA ILE A 25 1.53 -0.71 -6.49
C ILE A 25 0.50 0.10 -5.69
N LEU A 26 -0.77 -0.34 -5.67
CA LEU A 26 -1.81 0.37 -4.91
C LEU A 26 -1.48 0.46 -3.42
N ARG A 27 -0.87 -0.59 -2.87
CA ARG A 27 -0.48 -0.62 -1.46
C ARG A 27 0.72 0.29 -1.20
N GLU A 28 1.71 0.30 -2.10
CA GLU A 28 2.86 1.22 -2.06
C GLU A 28 2.43 2.69 -2.22
N MET A 29 1.32 2.96 -2.91
CA MET A 29 0.68 4.28 -2.96
C MET A 29 -0.09 4.63 -1.66
N GLY A 30 -0.03 3.77 -0.63
CA GLY A 30 -0.68 3.99 0.66
C GLY A 30 -2.18 3.67 0.69
N LYS A 31 -2.74 3.02 -0.34
CA LYS A 31 -4.14 2.59 -0.29
C LYS A 31 -4.35 1.50 0.75
N ASP A 32 -5.51 1.53 1.40
CA ASP A 32 -5.93 0.51 2.36
C ASP A 32 -6.48 -0.73 1.65
N TYR A 33 -6.65 -1.82 2.42
CA TYR A 33 -7.07 -3.10 1.86
C TYR A 33 -8.51 -3.04 1.30
N ALA A 34 -9.40 -2.25 1.90
CA ALA A 34 -10.74 -1.99 1.39
C ALA A 34 -10.71 -1.35 -0.01
N SER A 35 -9.91 -0.29 -0.21
CA SER A 35 -9.78 0.35 -1.52
C SER A 35 -9.17 -0.60 -2.56
N ILE A 36 -8.15 -1.37 -2.17
CA ILE A 36 -7.53 -2.35 -3.07
C ILE A 36 -8.52 -3.45 -3.44
N GLN A 37 -9.35 -3.90 -2.50
CA GLN A 37 -10.41 -4.88 -2.75
C GLN A 37 -11.40 -4.36 -3.80
N LEU A 38 -11.87 -3.12 -3.64
CA LEU A 38 -12.80 -2.47 -4.57
C LEU A 38 -12.22 -2.39 -5.98
N VAL A 39 -10.96 -1.94 -6.12
CA VAL A 39 -10.29 -1.80 -7.42
C VAL A 39 -10.07 -3.16 -8.10
N LEU A 40 -9.75 -4.20 -7.33
CA LEU A 40 -9.48 -5.54 -7.87
C LEU A 40 -10.72 -6.42 -7.99
N GLY A 41 -11.90 -5.94 -7.58
CA GLY A 41 -13.14 -6.71 -7.54
C GLY A 41 -13.03 -7.97 -6.70
N GLN A 42 -12.33 -7.90 -5.56
CA GLN A 42 -12.13 -9.07 -4.69
C GLN A 42 -13.27 -9.24 -3.70
N ASN A 43 -13.57 -10.49 -3.35
CA ASN A 43 -14.65 -10.81 -2.42
C ASN A 43 -14.30 -10.46 -0.96
N THR A 44 -13.00 -10.38 -0.62
CA THR A 44 -12.55 -10.16 0.76
C THR A 44 -11.28 -9.31 0.83
N GLU A 45 -11.13 -8.56 1.92
CA GLU A 45 -9.90 -7.82 2.23
C GLU A 45 -8.70 -8.73 2.47
N ALA A 46 -8.93 -9.95 2.96
CA ALA A 46 -7.88 -10.93 3.18
C ALA A 46 -7.16 -11.28 1.87
N MET A 47 -7.89 -11.31 0.75
CA MET A 47 -7.27 -11.46 -0.57
C MET A 47 -6.45 -10.22 -0.92
N ALA A 48 -6.94 -9.01 -0.69
CA ALA A 48 -6.18 -7.78 -0.98
C ALA A 48 -4.83 -7.78 -0.24
N ARG A 49 -4.86 -8.15 1.05
CA ARG A 49 -3.66 -8.35 1.88
C ARG A 49 -2.73 -9.43 1.35
N HIS A 50 -3.26 -10.55 0.85
CA HIS A 50 -2.46 -11.61 0.25
C HIS A 50 -1.70 -11.12 -0.99
N TYR A 51 -2.38 -10.36 -1.87
CA TYR A 51 -1.78 -9.89 -3.12
C TYR A 51 -0.77 -8.76 -2.92
N SER A 52 -0.92 -7.93 -1.87
CA SER A 52 -0.05 -6.78 -1.59
C SER A 52 0.97 -7.01 -0.46
N ARG A 53 1.16 -8.27 -0.03
CA ARG A 53 2.00 -8.61 1.15
C ARG A 53 3.45 -8.10 1.07
N ARG A 54 3.98 -7.93 -0.14
CA ARG A 54 5.37 -7.53 -0.39
C ARG A 54 5.54 -6.04 -0.74
N ALA A 55 4.47 -5.25 -0.66
CA ALA A 55 4.53 -3.82 -0.90
C ALA A 55 5.54 -3.13 0.02
N ASP A 56 6.38 -2.26 -0.53
CA ASP A 56 7.22 -1.37 0.26
C ASP A 56 6.38 -0.27 0.93
N MET A 57 6.37 -0.28 2.26
CA MET A 57 5.56 0.61 3.09
C MET A 57 6.42 1.65 3.84
N ARG A 58 7.71 1.77 3.50
CA ARG A 58 8.66 2.60 4.25
C ARG A 58 8.21 4.06 4.33
N GLU A 59 7.83 4.68 3.21
CA GLU A 59 7.41 6.08 3.19
C GLU A 59 6.20 6.35 4.09
N GLN A 60 5.17 5.51 4.01
CA GLN A 60 3.99 5.65 4.88
C GLN A 60 4.33 5.40 6.34
N THR A 61 5.22 4.45 6.62
CA THR A 61 5.66 4.17 8.00
C THR A 61 6.43 5.34 8.57
N THR A 62 7.34 5.94 7.80
CA THR A 62 8.08 7.14 8.20
C THR A 62 7.16 8.31 8.48
N GLY A 63 6.17 8.56 7.60
CA GLY A 63 5.16 9.60 7.82
C GLY A 63 4.35 9.35 9.10
N ALA A 64 3.85 8.14 9.30
CA ALA A 64 3.08 7.78 10.49
C ALA A 64 3.89 7.92 11.79
N MET A 65 5.19 7.60 11.76
CA MET A 65 6.07 7.79 12.92
C MET A 65 6.32 9.26 13.22
N ALA A 66 6.49 10.11 12.20
CA ALA A 66 6.64 11.55 12.38
C ALA A 66 5.37 12.17 13.01
N ASP A 67 4.19 11.80 12.51
CA ASP A 67 2.90 12.25 13.07
C ASP A 67 2.72 11.78 14.52
N PHE A 68 3.10 10.53 14.80
CA PHE A 68 3.04 9.97 16.14
C PHE A 68 3.96 10.72 17.12
N GLU A 69 5.20 10.99 16.73
CA GLU A 69 6.16 11.75 17.54
C GLU A 69 5.64 13.16 17.84
N ALA A 70 5.12 13.87 16.82
CA ALA A 70 4.53 15.18 17.00
C ALA A 70 3.36 15.16 18.00
N GLU A 71 2.49 14.17 17.91
CA GLU A 71 1.36 14.01 18.82
C GLU A 71 1.79 13.70 20.27
N VAL A 72 2.78 12.83 20.45
CA VAL A 72 3.35 12.52 21.77
C VAL A 72 3.95 13.78 22.41
N ASN A 73 4.71 14.56 21.64
CA ASN A 73 5.33 15.79 22.13
C ASN A 73 4.28 16.83 22.51
N ARG A 74 3.23 17.01 21.71
CA ARG A 74 2.08 17.88 22.04
C ARG A 74 1.39 17.50 23.34
N ARG A 75 1.24 16.21 23.63
CA ARG A 75 0.63 15.72 24.88
C ARG A 75 1.52 15.97 26.09
N LYS A 76 2.84 15.80 25.94
CA LYS A 76 3.81 16.05 27.02
C LYS A 76 3.86 17.53 27.41
N THR A 77 3.89 18.44 26.44
CA THR A 77 3.95 19.89 26.70
C THR A 77 2.68 20.44 27.34
N LYS A 78 1.50 19.88 27.04
CA LYS A 78 0.24 20.23 27.74
C LYS A 78 0.23 19.90 29.23
N ASN A 79 1.09 18.99 29.69
CA ASN A 79 1.14 18.56 31.09
C ASN A 79 2.13 19.38 31.95
N VAL A 80 2.84 20.34 31.37
CA VAL A 80 3.76 21.21 32.12
C VAL A 80 2.98 22.46 32.57
N LYS A 81 2.79 22.63 33.89
CA LYS A 81 2.19 23.86 34.43
C LYS A 81 3.13 25.04 34.17
N PRO A 82 2.62 26.20 33.71
CA PRO A 82 3.43 27.42 33.65
C PRO A 82 3.81 27.86 35.07
N GLU A 83 5.03 28.35 35.25
CA GLU A 83 5.50 28.99 36.50
C GLU A 83 4.74 30.28 36.80
#